data_AF-A0A359EJN3-F1
#
_entry.id   AF-A0A359EJN3-F1
#
_cell.length_a   1.000
_cell.length_b   1.000
_cell.length_c   1.000
_cell.angle_alpha   90.00
_cell.angle_beta   90.00
_cell.angle_gamma   90.00
#
_symmetry.space_group_name_H-M   'P 1'
#
loop_
_entity.id
_entity.type
_entity.pdbx_description
1 polymer ?
#
loop_
_entity_poly.entity_id
_entity_poly.type
_entity_poly.pdbx_seq_one_letter_code
_entity_poly.pdbx_strand_id
1 'polypeptide(L)'
;MFKKIVKLLIKFALLAASLGLLLTLLPRLITALYASTRIETLEEVPPSPVAIVFGAGLTRDGRATRVLRDRVETAAQLYFAGKVGKLLMSGDNRFEYHNEPESMRQYAIKLGVPDEAIVLDYAGRRTYDTCY
;
A
#
# COMPACT_ATOMS: atom_id res chain seq x y z
N MET A 1 -39.67 34.81 -15.76
CA MET A 1 -38.46 35.02 -14.93
C MET A 1 -38.04 33.73 -14.18
N PHE A 2 -38.95 33.10 -13.44
CA PHE A 2 -38.73 31.85 -12.69
C PHE A 2 -38.07 30.70 -13.50
N LYS A 3 -38.59 30.38 -14.70
CA LYS A 3 -38.02 29.32 -15.57
C LYS A 3 -36.56 29.57 -15.97
N LYS A 4 -36.12 30.83 -16.09
CA LYS A 4 -34.72 31.16 -16.42
C LYS A 4 -33.79 30.92 -15.21
N ILE A 5 -34.25 31.27 -14.01
CA ILE A 5 -33.52 31.03 -12.76
C ILE A 5 -33.36 29.53 -12.51
N VAL A 6 -34.43 28.75 -12.67
CA VAL A 6 -34.36 27.28 -12.53
C VAL A 6 -33.36 26.66 -13.50
N LYS A 7 -33.37 27.06 -14.78
CA LYS A 7 -32.37 26.59 -15.77
C LYS A 7 -30.94 26.97 -15.40
N LEU A 8 -30.73 28.16 -14.84
CA LEU A 8 -29.41 28.60 -14.38
C LEU A 8 -28.92 27.74 -13.21
N LEU A 9 -29.78 27.50 -12.21
CA LEU A 9 -29.45 26.64 -11.06
C LEU A 9 -29.11 25.21 -11.48
N ILE A 10 -29.87 24.62 -12.42
CA ILE A 10 -29.57 23.28 -12.97
C ILE A 10 -28.19 23.26 -13.63
N LYS A 11 -27.83 24.27 -14.43
CA LYS A 11 -26.50 24.35 -15.06
C LYS A 11 -25.39 24.44 -14.02
N PHE A 12 -25.57 25.25 -12.98
CA PHE A 12 -24.60 25.33 -11.88
C PHE A 12 -24.46 24.00 -11.13
N ALA A 13 -25.57 23.31 -10.85
CA ALA A 13 -25.54 22.00 -10.20
C ALA A 13 -24.80 20.96 -11.06
N LEU A 14 -25.04 20.94 -12.38
CA LEU A 14 -24.35 20.06 -13.31
C LEU A 14 -22.85 20.38 -13.40
N LEU A 15 -22.47 21.66 -13.40
CA LEU A 15 -21.07 22.08 -13.41
C LEU A 15 -20.35 21.71 -12.10
N ALA A 16 -21.01 21.90 -10.95
CA ALA A 16 -20.46 21.50 -9.66
C ALA A 16 -20.30 19.97 -9.57
N ALA A 17 -21.28 19.21 -10.07
CA ALA A 17 -21.21 17.76 -10.13
C ALA A 17 -20.09 17.27 -11.06
N SER A 18 -19.94 17.86 -12.25
CA SER A 18 -18.87 17.49 -13.17
C SER A 18 -17.49 17.83 -12.62
N LEU A 19 -17.34 18.98 -11.96
CA LEU A 19 -16.10 19.36 -11.28
C LEU A 19 -15.80 18.42 -10.11
N GLY A 20 -16.79 18.06 -9.29
CA GLY A 20 -16.63 17.09 -8.20
C GLY A 20 -16.21 15.70 -8.70
N LEU A 21 -16.78 15.27 -9.84
CA LEU A 21 -16.39 14.01 -10.48
C LEU A 21 -14.95 14.10 -11.02
N LEU A 22 -14.58 15.22 -11.64
CA LEU A 22 -13.23 15.44 -12.14
C LEU A 22 -12.20 15.41 -11.00
N LEU A 23 -12.49 16.09 -9.89
CA LEU A 23 -11.61 16.16 -8.72
C LEU A 23 -11.41 14.81 -8.03
N THR A 24 -12.33 13.86 -8.18
CA THR A 24 -12.23 12.53 -7.57
C THR A 24 -11.68 11.48 -8.54
N LEU A 25 -12.09 11.49 -9.80
CA LEU A 25 -11.65 10.50 -10.79
C LEU A 25 -10.29 10.82 -11.39
N LEU A 26 -9.96 12.10 -11.62
CA LEU A 26 -8.73 12.48 -12.30
C LEU A 26 -7.48 12.10 -11.49
N PRO A 27 -7.37 12.38 -10.17
CA PRO A 27 -6.22 11.93 -9.39
C PRO A 27 -6.07 10.40 -9.35
N ARG A 28 -7.20 9.68 -9.29
CA ARG A 28 -7.20 8.21 -9.34
C ARG A 28 -6.69 7.70 -10.68
N LEU A 29 -7.15 8.26 -11.79
CA LEU A 29 -6.71 7.91 -13.14
C LEU A 29 -5.22 8.22 -13.33
N ILE A 30 -4.76 9.41 -12.93
CA ILE A 30 -3.35 9.81 -13.00
C ILE A 30 -2.48 8.83 -12.20
N THR A 31 -2.88 8.52 -10.96
CA THR A 31 -2.13 7.59 -10.10
C THR A 31 -2.10 6.18 -10.69
N ALA A 32 -3.22 5.70 -11.25
CA ALA A 32 -3.29 4.39 -11.88
C ALA A 32 -2.37 4.29 -13.11
N LEU A 33 -2.39 5.29 -13.99
CA LEU A 33 -1.51 5.34 -15.17
C LEU A 33 -0.04 5.51 -14.80
N TYR A 34 0.27 6.26 -13.74
CA TYR A 34 1.63 6.40 -13.26
C TYR A 34 2.15 5.11 -12.62
N ALA A 35 1.31 4.39 -11.89
CA ALA A 35 1.68 3.14 -11.22
C ALA A 35 1.73 1.95 -12.19
N SER A 36 0.91 1.92 -13.25
CA SER A 36 0.79 0.75 -14.13
C SER A 36 2.09 0.36 -14.83
N THR A 37 3.01 1.30 -15.06
CA THR A 37 4.32 1.02 -15.65
C THR A 37 5.39 0.59 -14.64
N ARG A 38 5.03 0.51 -13.36
CA ARG A 38 5.93 0.21 -12.22
C ARG A 38 5.45 -0.99 -11.40
N ILE A 39 4.34 -1.60 -11.79
CA ILE A 39 3.80 -2.81 -11.18
C ILE A 39 4.12 -3.94 -12.14
N GLU A 40 4.90 -4.90 -11.67
CA GLU A 40 5.30 -6.08 -12.43
C GLU A 40 4.55 -7.30 -11.89
N THR A 41 4.35 -8.30 -12.75
CA THR A 41 3.80 -9.59 -12.34
C THR A 41 4.87 -10.44 -11.66
N LEU A 42 4.45 -11.51 -10.99
CA LEU A 42 5.38 -12.44 -10.34
C LEU A 42 6.31 -13.11 -11.35
N GLU A 43 5.83 -13.34 -12.57
CA GLU A 43 6.59 -13.96 -13.64
C GLU A 43 7.67 -13.01 -14.19
N GLU A 44 7.31 -11.74 -14.40
CA GLU A 44 8.13 -10.73 -15.08
C GLU A 44 9.15 -10.06 -14.15
N VAL A 45 8.88 -9.99 -12.84
CA VAL A 45 9.75 -9.28 -11.89
C VAL A 45 11.18 -9.85 -11.90
N PRO A 46 12.23 -9.01 -12.03
CA PRO A 46 13.60 -9.47 -12.03
C PRO A 46 14.04 -9.90 -10.61
N PRO A 47 14.97 -10.86 -10.49
CA PRO A 47 15.52 -11.23 -9.19
C PRO A 47 16.18 -10.04 -8.49
N SER A 48 15.96 -9.92 -7.19
CA SER A 48 16.57 -8.90 -6.32
C SER A 48 16.99 -9.52 -4.99
N PRO A 49 18.03 -9.03 -4.30
CA PRO A 49 18.46 -9.63 -3.04
C PRO A 49 17.40 -9.51 -1.94
N VAL A 50 16.64 -8.41 -1.92
CA VAL A 50 15.70 -8.06 -0.85
C VAL A 50 14.40 -7.49 -1.45
N ALA A 51 13.25 -7.91 -0.91
CA ALA A 51 11.97 -7.21 -1.09
C ALA A 51 11.68 -6.34 0.14
N ILE A 52 11.36 -5.07 -0.09
CA ILE A 52 10.94 -4.14 0.97
C ILE A 52 9.42 -4.20 1.10
N VAL A 53 8.93 -4.46 2.31
CA VAL A 53 7.52 -4.47 2.66
C VAL A 53 7.22 -3.24 3.51
N PHE A 54 6.57 -2.25 2.91
CA PHE A 54 6.16 -1.04 3.61
C PHE A 54 4.92 -1.26 4.48
N GLY A 55 4.91 -0.65 5.66
CA GLY A 55 3.75 -0.59 6.56
C GLY A 55 2.47 -0.04 5.92
N ALA A 56 1.32 -0.52 6.39
CA ALA A 56 -0.01 -0.11 5.94
C ALA A 56 -1.03 -0.13 7.09
N GLY A 57 -0.56 0.10 8.32
CA GLY A 57 -1.39 0.16 9.51
C GLY A 57 -1.73 -1.18 10.13
N LEU A 58 -2.08 -1.12 11.41
CA LEU A 58 -2.65 -2.20 12.20
C LEU A 58 -4.12 -1.92 12.49
N THR A 59 -4.90 -2.97 12.70
CA THR A 59 -6.24 -2.89 13.26
C THR A 59 -6.17 -2.54 14.74
N ARG A 60 -7.31 -2.15 15.34
CA ARG A 60 -7.36 -1.70 16.75
C ARG A 60 -6.91 -2.77 17.76
N ASP A 61 -6.96 -4.04 17.36
CA ASP A 61 -6.50 -5.21 18.10
C ASP A 61 -5.05 -5.63 17.76
N GLY A 62 -4.29 -4.76 17.08
CA GLY A 62 -2.85 -4.95 16.82
C GLY A 62 -2.50 -5.88 15.66
N ARG A 63 -3.49 -6.38 14.90
CA ARG A 63 -3.23 -7.24 13.72
C ARG A 63 -2.95 -6.42 12.47
N ALA A 64 -2.17 -6.98 11.56
CA ALA A 64 -1.99 -6.41 10.23
C ALA A 64 -3.35 -6.16 9.53
N THR A 65 -3.54 -4.95 8.99
CA THR A 65 -4.71 -4.63 8.17
C THR A 65 -4.79 -5.52 6.93
N ARG A 66 -5.93 -5.56 6.24
CA ARG A 66 -6.06 -6.30 4.98
C ARG A 66 -4.99 -5.88 3.96
N VAL A 67 -4.70 -4.58 3.87
CA VAL A 67 -3.68 -4.05 2.96
C VAL A 67 -2.28 -4.49 3.40
N LEU A 68 -1.99 -4.47 4.70
CA LEU A 68 -0.68 -4.91 5.20
C LEU A 68 -0.46 -6.41 4.97
N ARG A 69 -1.49 -7.22 5.20
CA ARG A 69 -1.45 -8.66 4.92
C ARG A 69 -1.22 -8.96 3.45
N ASP A 70 -1.92 -8.26 2.55
CA ASP A 70 -1.76 -8.41 1.10
C ASP A 70 -0.30 -8.15 0.68
N ARG A 71 0.32 -7.08 1.18
CA ARG A 71 1.73 -6.77 0.93
C ARG A 71 2.68 -7.86 1.41
N VAL A 72 2.47 -8.40 2.61
CA VAL A 72 3.29 -9.48 3.16
C VAL A 72 3.07 -10.78 2.37
N GLU A 73 1.86 -11.06 1.91
CA GLU A 73 1.56 -12.22 1.08
C GLU A 73 2.25 -12.14 -0.29
N THR A 74 2.22 -10.98 -0.96
CA THR A 74 3.00 -10.74 -2.19
C THR A 74 4.50 -10.92 -1.95
N ALA A 75 5.01 -10.42 -0.83
CA ALA A 75 6.43 -10.58 -0.48
C ALA A 75 6.81 -12.05 -0.24
N ALA A 76 5.95 -12.81 0.43
CA ALA A 76 6.13 -14.25 0.61
C ALA A 76 6.11 -15.00 -0.73
N GLN A 77 5.23 -14.63 -1.65
CA GLN A 77 5.20 -15.19 -3.00
C GLN A 77 6.50 -14.93 -3.77
N LEU A 78 7.06 -13.71 -3.68
CA LEU A 78 8.36 -13.39 -4.27
C LEU A 78 9.48 -14.26 -3.68
N TYR A 79 9.46 -14.48 -2.37
CA TYR A 79 10.43 -15.34 -1.69
C TYR A 79 10.33 -16.80 -2.16
N PHE A 80 9.12 -17.37 -2.16
CA PHE A 80 8.91 -18.76 -2.58
C PHE A 80 9.16 -18.98 -4.08
N ALA A 81 8.95 -17.96 -4.92
CA ALA A 81 9.30 -17.99 -6.34
C ALA A 81 10.81 -17.82 -6.59
N GLY A 82 11.64 -17.66 -5.54
CA GLY A 82 13.07 -17.44 -5.66
C GLY A 82 13.44 -16.08 -6.26
N LYS A 83 12.49 -15.14 -6.33
CA LYS A 83 12.73 -13.79 -6.84
C LYS A 83 13.49 -12.93 -5.83
N VAL A 84 13.33 -13.20 -4.54
CA VAL A 84 14.08 -12.52 -3.47
C VAL A 84 14.62 -13.47 -2.41
N GLY A 85 15.73 -13.10 -1.78
CA GLY A 85 16.37 -13.89 -0.72
C GLY A 85 16.00 -13.46 0.70
N LYS A 86 15.61 -12.18 0.89
CA LYS A 86 15.19 -11.61 2.17
C LYS A 86 13.97 -10.70 2.03
N LEU A 87 13.19 -10.61 3.11
CA LEU A 87 12.09 -9.68 3.26
C LEU A 87 12.45 -8.63 4.31
N LEU A 88 12.55 -7.36 3.92
CA LEU A 88 12.72 -6.24 4.85
C LEU A 88 11.36 -5.67 5.20
N MET A 89 10.91 -5.89 6.43
CA MET A 89 9.63 -5.41 6.94
C MET A 89 9.84 -4.06 7.62
N SER A 90 9.51 -2.99 6.91
CA SER A 90 9.76 -1.62 7.35
C SER A 90 8.47 -0.95 7.81
N GLY A 91 8.47 -0.51 9.07
CA GLY A 91 7.32 0.14 9.69
C GLY A 91 7.66 0.75 11.03
N ASP A 92 6.68 1.41 11.63
CA ASP A 92 6.84 2.09 12.91
C ASP A 92 6.59 1.14 14.10
N ASN A 93 7.33 1.35 15.19
CA ASN A 93 7.12 0.67 16.48
C ASN A 93 7.00 1.61 17.69
N ARG A 94 6.84 2.92 17.47
CA ARG A 94 6.93 3.95 18.54
C ARG A 94 5.90 3.85 19.66
N PHE A 95 4.79 3.13 19.47
CA PHE A 95 3.80 2.93 20.53
C PHE A 95 3.85 1.47 21.00
N GLU A 96 3.73 1.27 22.31
CA GLU A 96 3.82 -0.03 22.97
C GLU A 96 2.87 -1.09 22.39
N TYR A 97 1.73 -0.65 21.84
CA TYR A 97 0.71 -1.49 21.21
C TYR A 97 0.70 -1.45 19.67
N HIS A 98 1.73 -0.84 19.05
CA HIS A 98 1.80 -0.66 17.60
C HIS A 98 3.19 -1.07 17.09
N ASN A 99 3.39 -2.38 16.91
CA ASN A 99 4.61 -2.93 16.31
C ASN A 99 4.28 -3.53 14.94
N GLU A 100 4.31 -2.68 13.91
CA GLU A 100 4.00 -3.08 12.54
C GLU A 100 4.98 -4.15 11.99
N PRO A 101 6.31 -3.98 12.12
CA PRO A 101 7.27 -5.00 11.66
C PRO A 101 7.04 -6.37 12.30
N GLU A 102 6.78 -6.42 13.61
CA GLU A 102 6.51 -7.71 14.28
C GLU A 102 5.21 -8.34 13.80
N SER A 103 4.13 -7.56 13.57
CA SER A 103 2.91 -8.11 13.00
C SER A 103 3.11 -8.63 11.58
N MET A 104 3.95 -7.99 10.77
CA MET A 104 4.31 -8.49 9.44
C MET A 104 5.09 -9.80 9.55
N ARG A 105 6.05 -9.88 10.49
CA ARG A 105 6.89 -11.06 10.73
C ARG A 105 6.06 -12.26 11.09
N GLN A 106 5.19 -12.12 12.09
CA GLN A 106 4.29 -13.17 12.54
C GLN A 106 3.41 -13.69 11.40
N TYR A 107 2.92 -12.78 10.55
CA TYR A 107 2.10 -13.16 9.41
C TYR A 107 2.91 -13.89 8.32
N ALA A 108 4.13 -13.45 8.02
CA ALA A 108 5.00 -14.13 7.05
C ALA A 108 5.43 -15.52 7.53
N ILE A 109 5.78 -15.67 8.81
CA ILE A 109 6.08 -16.98 9.43
C ILE A 109 4.87 -17.90 9.30
N LYS A 110 3.65 -17.39 9.52
CA LYS A 110 2.42 -18.16 9.32
C LYS A 110 2.21 -18.60 7.87
N LEU A 111 2.71 -17.84 6.89
CA LEU A 111 2.72 -18.21 5.48
C LEU A 111 3.84 -19.21 5.11
N GLY A 112 4.73 -19.53 6.05
CA GLY A 112 5.83 -20.48 5.87
C GLY A 112 7.17 -19.86 5.48
N VAL A 113 7.30 -18.53 5.51
CA VAL A 113 8.60 -17.88 5.30
C VAL A 113 9.47 -18.15 6.54
N PRO A 114 10.69 -18.67 6.39
CA PRO A 114 11.55 -18.94 7.53
C PRO A 114 12.01 -17.63 8.17
N ASP A 115 12.15 -17.64 9.50
CA ASP A 115 12.42 -16.42 10.26
C ASP A 115 13.75 -15.77 9.86
N GLU A 116 14.76 -16.58 9.53
CA GLU A 116 16.05 -16.09 9.05
C GLU A 116 15.94 -15.31 7.73
N ALA A 117 14.88 -15.50 6.93
CA ALA A 117 14.65 -14.74 5.71
C ALA A 117 14.02 -13.35 5.97
N ILE A 118 13.62 -13.06 7.20
CA ILE A 118 12.91 -11.84 7.57
C ILE A 118 13.87 -10.90 8.32
N VAL A 119 13.87 -9.62 7.93
CA VAL A 119 14.59 -8.55 8.60
C VAL A 119 13.59 -7.48 9.00
N LEU A 120 13.67 -7.00 10.25
CA LEU A 120 12.77 -5.97 10.76
C LEU A 120 13.46 -4.61 10.75
N ASP A 121 12.79 -3.63 10.16
CA ASP A 121 13.15 -2.23 10.25
C ASP A 121 12.07 -1.48 11.02
N TYR A 122 12.43 -1.09 12.25
CA TYR A 122 11.57 -0.35 13.18
C TYR A 122 11.64 1.17 13.01
N ALA A 123 12.55 1.67 12.16
CA ALA A 123 12.75 3.09 11.90
C ALA A 123 11.97 3.59 10.67
N GLY A 124 11.20 2.72 10.00
CA GLY A 124 10.39 2.96 8.81
C GLY A 124 9.17 3.87 9.01
N ARG A 125 9.34 5.04 9.62
CA ARG A 125 8.26 5.97 10.00
C ARG A 125 7.62 6.68 8.81
N ARG A 126 8.37 6.80 7.72
CA ARG A 126 7.97 7.34 6.43
C ARG A 126 8.82 6.65 5.37
N THR A 127 8.33 6.59 4.13
CA THR A 127 9.05 5.97 3.01
C THR A 127 10.49 6.48 2.87
N TYR A 128 10.74 7.75 3.18
CA TYR A 128 12.09 8.30 3.14
C TYR A 128 13.03 7.64 4.16
N ASP A 129 12.58 7.40 5.39
CA ASP A 129 13.40 6.80 6.47
C ASP A 129 13.72 5.31 6.18
N THR A 130 12.89 4.64 5.37
CA THR A 130 13.16 3.26 4.90
C THR A 130 14.21 3.22 3.79
N CYS A 131 14.25 4.25 2.93
CA CYS A 131 15.02 4.23 1.69
C CYS A 131 16.38 4.96 1.76
N TYR A 132 16.64 5.75 2.80
CA TYR A 132 17.84 6.57 2.99
C TYR A 132 18.31 6.52 4.45
#